data_AF-A0A971LZ49-F1
#
_entry.id   AF-A0A971LZ49-F1
#
_cell.length_a   1.000
_cell.length_b   1.000
_cell.length_c   1.000
_cell.angle_alpha   90.00
_cell.angle_beta   90.00
_cell.angle_gamma   90.00
#
_symmetry.space_group_name_H-M   'P 1'
#
loop_
_entity.id
_entity.type
_entity.pdbx_description
1 polymer ?
#
loop_
_entity_poly.entity_id
_entity_poly.type
_entity_poly.pdbx_seq_one_letter_code
_entity_poly.pdbx_strand_id
1 'polypeptide(L)' 'GQGFNVSDVINDVEREGYGILGMKERIELLGGEFNIESRLTWGTKITVTVNTYSLGPKG' A
#
# COMPACT_ATOMS: atom_id res chain seq x y z
N GLY A 1 13.28 1.59 -11.41
CA GLY A 1 11.92 1.98 -11.88
C GLY A 1 11.89 3.47 -12.11
N GLN A 2 10.84 4.05 -12.71
CA GLN A 2 10.80 5.51 -12.94
C GLN A 2 10.30 6.32 -11.73
N GLY A 3 9.67 5.68 -10.73
CA GLY A 3 9.03 6.40 -9.62
C GLY A 3 7.86 7.26 -10.08
N PHE A 4 7.15 7.86 -9.12
CA PHE A 4 6.02 8.77 -9.35
C PHE A 4 5.84 9.65 -8.12
N ASN A 5 5.03 10.70 -8.25
CA ASN A 5 4.63 11.49 -7.11
C ASN A 5 3.49 10.75 -6.37
N VAL A 6 3.73 10.38 -5.12
CA VAL A 6 2.79 9.61 -4.30
C VAL A 6 1.46 10.36 -4.14
N SER A 7 1.49 11.68 -3.94
CA SER A 7 0.30 12.49 -3.75
C SER A 7 -0.61 12.48 -4.98
N ASP A 8 0.00 12.47 -6.17
CA ASP A 8 -0.72 12.44 -7.45
C ASP A 8 -1.40 11.09 -7.70
N VAL A 9 -0.99 10.03 -7.00
CA VAL A 9 -1.62 8.70 -7.12
C VAL A 9 -2.67 8.45 -6.05
N ILE A 10 -2.47 8.99 -4.84
CA ILE A 10 -3.45 8.83 -3.74
C ILE A 10 -4.65 9.75 -3.91
N ASN A 11 -4.46 10.96 -4.45
CA ASN A 11 -5.51 11.98 -4.55
C ASN A 11 -6.23 12.02 -5.91
N ASP A 12 -5.88 11.13 -6.84
CA ASP A 12 -6.49 11.09 -8.16
C ASP A 12 -7.86 10.42 -8.09
N VAL A 13 -8.90 11.24 -7.96
CA VAL A 13 -10.31 10.80 -7.87
C VAL A 13 -10.88 10.43 -9.24
N GLU A 14 -10.23 10.85 -10.33
CA GLU A 14 -10.71 10.61 -11.71
C GLU A 14 -10.04 9.42 -12.38
N ARG A 15 -8.82 9.04 -11.97
CA ARG A 15 -8.21 7.78 -12.42
C ARG A 15 -8.72 6.61 -11.58
N GLU A 16 -9.18 5.57 -12.27
CA GLU A 16 -9.55 4.24 -11.76
C GLU A 16 -8.38 3.46 -11.12
N GLY A 17 -7.38 4.14 -10.56
CA GLY A 17 -6.15 3.60 -9.99
C GLY A 17 -6.36 2.96 -8.62
N TYR A 18 -7.28 1.99 -8.51
CA TYR A 18 -7.56 1.26 -7.26
C TYR A 18 -6.39 0.39 -6.78
N GLY A 19 -5.29 0.31 -7.53
CA GLY A 19 -4.14 -0.53 -7.18
C GLY A 19 -3.52 -0.14 -5.84
N ILE A 20 -2.91 1.05 -5.76
CA ILE A 20 -2.19 1.48 -4.55
C ILE A 20 -3.15 1.91 -3.45
N LEU A 21 -4.21 2.65 -3.79
CA LEU A 21 -5.23 3.04 -2.81
C LEU A 21 -5.91 1.80 -2.21
N GLY A 22 -6.36 0.86 -3.04
CA GLY A 22 -6.99 -0.37 -2.55
C GLY A 22 -6.01 -1.32 -1.84
N MET A 23 -4.70 -1.24 -2.10
CA MET A 23 -3.70 -1.91 -1.26
C MET A 23 -3.62 -1.27 0.12
N LYS A 24 -3.55 0.07 0.20
CA LYS A 24 -3.53 0.80 1.46
C LYS A 24 -4.75 0.47 2.31
N GLU A 25 -5.95 0.63 1.74
CA GLU A 25 -7.22 0.34 2.43
C GLU A 25 -7.26 -1.09 2.97
N ARG A 26 -6.88 -2.09 2.17
CA ARG A 26 -6.89 -3.50 2.61
C ARG A 26 -5.89 -3.80 3.73
N ILE A 27 -4.72 -3.18 3.71
CA ILE A 27 -3.73 -3.36 4.77
C ILE A 27 -4.21 -2.69 6.07
N GLU A 28 -4.77 -1.48 5.98
CA GLU A 28 -5.36 -0.77 7.11
C GLU A 28 -6.56 -1.53 7.70
N LEU A 29 -7.41 -2.15 6.87
CA LEU A 29 -8.52 -3.01 7.31
C LEU A 29 -8.06 -4.23 8.11
N LEU A 30 -6.84 -4.73 7.86
CA LEU A 30 -6.24 -5.83 8.62
C LEU A 30 -5.52 -5.34 9.90
N GLY A 31 -5.66 -4.05 10.24
CA GLY A 31 -4.94 -3.41 11.34
C GLY A 31 -3.43 -3.31 11.10
N GLY A 32 -3.01 -3.42 9.84
CA GLY A 32 -1.63 -3.34 9.41
C GLY A 32 -1.17 -1.91 9.15
N GLU A 33 0.09 -1.76 8.71
CA GLU A 33 0.69 -0.49 8.33
C GLU A 33 1.09 -0.51 6.86
N PHE A 34 0.87 0.61 6.16
CA PHE A 34 1.22 0.78 4.76
C PHE A 34 2.08 2.03 4.58
N ASN A 35 3.31 1.88 4.10
CA ASN A 35 4.21 2.99 3.79
C ASN A 35 4.71 2.91 2.35
N ILE A 36 4.76 4.07 1.69
CA ILE A 36 5.23 4.18 0.30
C ILE A 36 6.26 5.31 0.17
N GLU A 37 7.40 4.97 -0.41
CA GLU A 37 8.47 5.90 -0.73
C GLU A 37 8.71 5.81 -2.24
N SER A 38 8.41 6.88 -2.96
CA SER A 38 8.70 6.96 -4.39
C SER A 38 9.62 8.14 -4.69
N ARG A 39 10.62 7.90 -5.55
CA ARG A 39 11.53 8.92 -6.04
C ARG A 39 11.56 8.86 -7.56
N LEU A 40 11.23 9.99 -8.20
CA LEU A 40 11.29 10.14 -9.64
C LEU A 40 12.67 9.75 -10.17
N THR A 41 12.69 9.08 -11.31
CA THR A 41 13.86 8.51 -12.01
C THR A 41 14.62 7.41 -11.25
N TRP A 42 14.21 7.03 -10.04
CA TRP A 42 14.88 6.00 -9.24
C TRP A 42 14.00 4.75 -9.03
N GLY A 43 12.76 4.97 -8.57
CA GLY A 43 11.81 3.89 -8.36
C GLY A 43 10.88 4.14 -7.18
N THR A 44 10.20 3.06 -6.79
CA THR A 44 9.22 3.06 -5.70
C THR A 44 9.52 1.88 -4.79
N LYS A 45 9.49 2.13 -3.49
CA LYS A 45 9.52 1.12 -2.43
C LYS A 45 8.19 1.18 -1.69
N ILE A 46 7.55 0.03 -1.53
CA ILE A 46 6.35 -0.14 -0.71
C ILE A 46 6.72 -1.09 0.42
N THR A 47 6.43 -0.68 1.64
CA THR A 47 6.60 -1.49 2.85
C THR A 47 5.23 -1.70 3.47
N VAL A 48 4.89 -2.95 3.76
CA VAL A 48 3.62 -3.31 4.41
C VAL A 48 3.88 -4.16 5.64
N THR A 49 3.14 -3.90 6.70
CA THR A 49 3.07 -4.73 7.90
C THR A 49 1.66 -5.29 7.98
N VAL A 50 1.52 -6.60 8.18
CA VAL A 50 0.22 -7.25 8.35
C VAL A 50 0.25 -8.08 9.62
N ASN A 51 -0.79 -7.96 10.43
CA ASN A 51 -0.95 -8.78 11.62
C ASN A 51 -1.31 -10.20 11.22
N THR A 52 -0.37 -11.13 11.36
CA THR A 52 -0.62 -12.55 11.17
C THR A 52 -1.11 -13.14 12.49
N TYR A 53 -2.33 -12.80 12.92
CA TYR A 53 -2.97 -13.60 13.96
C TYR A 53 -3.26 -14.97 13.37
N SER A 54 -2.40 -15.95 13.64
CA SER A 54 -2.80 -17.35 13.55
C SER A 54 -3.83 -17.56 14.66
N LEU A 55 -5.08 -17.81 14.30
CA LEU A 55 -5.92 -18.61 15.17
C LEU A 55 -5.12 -19.90 15.38
N GLY A 56 -4.60 -20.08 16.60
CA GLY A 56 -3.72 -21.19 16.97
C GLY A 56 -4.31 -22.55 16.57
N PRO A 57 -3.51 -23.63 16.66
CA PRO A 57 -3.87 -24.92 16.08
C PRO A 57 -5.29 -25.30 16.51
N LYS A 58 -6.15 -25.60 15.53
CA LYS A 58 -7.41 -26.29 15.81
C LYS A 58 -7.01 -27.63 16.42
N GLY A 59 -7.27 -27.75 17.73
CA GLY A 59 -7.15 -29.02 18.45
C GLY A 59 -8.00 -30.10 17.82
#